data_AF-A0A524JDN3-F1
#
_entry.id   AF-A0A524JDN3-F1
#
_cell.length_a   1.000
_cell.length_b   1.000
_cell.length_c   1.000
_cell.angle_alpha   90.00
_cell.angle_beta   90.00
_cell.angle_gamma   90.00
#
_symmetry.space_group_name_H-M   'P 1'
#
loop_
_entity.id
_entity.type
_entity.pdbx_description
1 polymer ?
#
loop_
_entity_poly.entity_id
_entity_poly.type
_entity_poly.pdbx_seq_one_letter_code
_entity_poly.pdbx_strand_id
1 'polypeptide(L)' 'VSLRSTDGHVDVSEIARKMGGGGHRRAAGFSTDLSYHEVVKFLQAEIVAQLG' A
#
# COMPACT_ATOMS: atom_id res chain seq x y z
N VAL A 1 -3.40 -5.64 -6.45
CA VAL A 1 -2.57 -4.41 -6.42
C VAL A 1 -1.13 -4.77 -6.04
N SER A 2 -0.14 -4.31 -6.80
CA SER A 2 1.29 -4.53 -6.54
C SER A 2 1.96 -3.18 -6.26
N LEU A 3 2.65 -3.06 -5.13
CA LEU A 3 3.29 -1.82 -4.67
C LEU A 3 4.81 -1.96 -4.69
N ARG A 4 5.50 -0.86 -4.99
CA ARG A 4 6.97 -0.73 -4.96
C ARG A 4 7.35 0.60 -4.35
N SER A 5 8.39 0.60 -3.53
CA SER A 5 8.97 1.79 -2.90
C SER A 5 10.46 1.86 -3.22
N THR A 6 10.88 2.97 -3.82
CA THR A 6 12.25 3.11 -4.37
C THR A 6 13.28 3.17 -3.27
N ASP A 7 13.06 3.96 -2.24
CA ASP A 7 14.01 4.25 -1.15
C ASP A 7 13.52 3.72 0.21
N GLY A 8 12.26 3.28 0.31
CA GLY A 8 11.69 2.76 1.55
C GLY A 8 11.21 3.84 2.53
N HIS A 9 11.06 5.09 2.07
CA HIS A 9 10.40 6.15 2.85
C HIS A 9 8.94 5.81 3.13
N VAL A 10 8.27 5.18 2.16
CA VAL A 10 6.98 4.52 2.35
C VAL A 10 7.19 3.02 2.52
N ASP A 11 6.74 2.46 3.63
CA ASP A 11 6.67 1.02 3.89
C ASP A 11 5.40 0.44 3.24
N VAL A 12 5.58 -0.15 2.06
CA VAL A 12 4.46 -0.73 1.31
C VAL A 12 3.97 -2.05 1.90
N SER A 13 4.73 -2.69 2.80
CA SER A 13 4.30 -3.92 3.46
C SER A 13 3.21 -3.67 4.50
N GLU A 14 3.27 -2.53 5.19
CA GLU A 14 2.22 -2.12 6.13
C GLU A 14 0.89 -1.86 5.42
N ILE A 15 0.95 -1.16 4.29
CA ILE A 15 -0.21 -0.89 3.44
C ILE A 15 -0.85 -2.19 2.95
N ALA A 16 -0.02 -3.13 2.47
CA ALA A 16 -0.52 -4.41 1.98
C ALA A 16 -1.16 -5.26 3.08
N ARG A 17 -0.59 -5.28 4.30
CA ARG A 17 -1.15 -6.03 5.44
C ARG A 17 -2.53 -5.53 5.86
N LYS A 18 -2.79 -4.21 5.79
CA LYS A 18 -4.12 -3.63 6.08
C LYS A 18 -5.22 -4.15 5.16
N MET A 19 -4.86 -4.60 3.96
CA MET A 19 -5.76 -5.19 2.97
C MET A 19 -5.69 -6.72 2.93
N GLY A 20 -5.09 -7.36 3.94
CA GLY A 20 -4.94 -8.82 4.02
C GLY A 20 -3.86 -9.39 3.09
N GLY A 21 -3.04 -8.56 2.47
CA GLY A 21 -1.87 -8.97 1.69
C GLY A 21 -0.57 -9.01 2.49
N GLY A 22 0.56 -8.93 1.80
CA GLY A 22 1.87 -9.00 2.44
C GLY A 22 3.05 -8.75 1.49
N GLY A 23 4.25 -8.87 2.05
CA GLY A 23 5.52 -8.68 1.33
C GLY A 23 6.59 -8.03 2.21
N HIS A 24 7.55 -7.39 1.56
CA HIS A 24 8.67 -6.68 2.17
C HIS A 24 8.45 -5.17 2.16
N ARG A 25 9.19 -4.45 3.02
CA ARG A 25 9.13 -2.99 3.16
C ARG A 25 9.13 -2.22 1.83
N ARG A 26 9.86 -2.73 0.82
CA ARG A 26 10.00 -2.09 -0.51
C ARG A 26 9.18 -2.74 -1.62
N ALA A 27 8.58 -3.90 -1.37
CA ALA A 27 7.81 -4.63 -2.39
C ALA A 27 6.77 -5.52 -1.72
N ALA A 28 5.49 -5.19 -1.90
CA ALA A 28 4.36 -5.90 -1.32
C ALA A 28 3.13 -5.81 -2.21
N GLY A 29 2.10 -6.61 -1.93
CA GLY A 29 0.86 -6.60 -2.69
C GLY A 29 -0.30 -7.26 -1.97
N PHE A 30 -1.50 -6.98 -2.46
CA PHE A 30 -2.75 -7.51 -1.94
C PHE A 30 -3.78 -7.66 -3.06
N SER A 31 -4.79 -8.51 -2.85
CA SER A 31 -5.97 -8.62 -3.72
C SER A 31 -7.16 -7.94 -3.05
N THR A 32 -8.08 -7.41 -3.84
CA THR A 32 -9.26 -6.70 -3.33
C THR A 32 -10.35 -6.68 -4.39
N ASP A 33 -11.60 -6.67 -3.95
CA ASP A 33 -12.78 -6.48 -4.80
C ASP A 33 -13.27 -5.02 -4.80
N LEU A 34 -12.53 -4.12 -4.15
CA LEU A 34 -12.82 -2.68 -4.16
C LEU A 34 -12.72 -2.10 -5.57
N SER A 35 -13.51 -1.07 -5.82
CA SER A 35 -13.39 -0.31 -7.07
C SER A 35 -12.05 0.40 -7.17
N TYR A 36 -11.63 0.72 -8.39
CA TYR A 36 -10.39 1.45 -8.63
C TYR A 36 -10.31 2.76 -7.82
N HIS A 37 -11.41 3.52 -7.74
CA HIS A 37 -11.42 4.80 -7.03
C HIS A 37 -11.23 4.63 -5.51
N GLU A 38 -11.85 3.60 -4.93
CA GLU A 38 -11.68 3.27 -3.51
C GLU A 38 -10.24 2.84 -3.21
N VAL A 39 -9.64 2.03 -4.08
CA VAL A 39 -8.23 1.62 -3.95
C VAL A 39 -7.30 2.84 -3.99
N VAL A 40 -7.48 3.75 -4.95
CA VAL A 40 -6.66 4.97 -5.04
C VAL A 40 -6.81 5.83 -3.79
N LYS A 41 -8.04 6.04 -3.31
CA LYS A 41 -8.31 6.83 -2.10
C LYS A 41 -7.66 6.21 -0.86
N PHE A 42 -7.76 4.90 -0.70
CA PHE A 42 -7.10 4.16 0.37
C PHE A 42 -5.57 4.33 0.32
N LEU A 43 -4.96 4.10 -0.85
CA LEU A 43 -3.51 4.22 -1.02
C LEU A 43 -3.00 5.64 -0.73
N GLN A 44 -3.74 6.67 -1.17
CA GLN A 44 -3.38 8.07 -0.88
C GLN A 44 -3.37 8.36 0.62
N ALA A 45 -4.42 7.94 1.35
CA ALA A 45 -4.51 8.14 2.79
C ALA A 45 -3.35 7.48 3.54
N GLU A 46 -3.01 6.24 3.15
CA GLU A 46 -1.91 5.48 3.74
C GLU A 46 -0.53 6.09 3.46
N ILE A 47 -0.29 6.55 2.23
CA ILE A 47 0.97 7.22 1.87
C ILE A 47 1.12 8.53 2.65
N VAL A 48 0.07 9.34 2.74
CA VAL A 48 0.08 10.61 3.49
C VAL A 48 0.36 10.36 4.97
N ALA A 49 -0.24 9.32 5.56
CA ALA A 49 -0.02 8.98 6.96
C ALA A 49 1.43 8.59 7.29
N GLN A 50 2.18 8.07 6.32
CA GLN A 50 3.59 7.69 6.51
C GLN A 50 4.60 8.80 6.20
N LEU A 51 4.21 9.80 5.41
CA LEU A 51 5.05 10.94 5.04
C LEU A 51 4.87 12.16 5.96
N GLY A 52 4.04 12.02 7.01
CA GLY A 52 3.81 13.04 8.04
C GLY A 52 5.01 13.32 8.92
#